data_AF-A0A932NW38-F1
#
_entry.id   AF-A0A932NW38-F1
#
_cell.length_a   1.000
_cell.length_b   1.000
_cell.length_c   1.000
_cell.angle_alpha   90.00
_cell.angle_beta   90.00
_cell.angle_gamma   90.00
#
_symmetry.space_group_name_H-M   'P 1'
#
loop_
_entity.id
_entity.type
_entity.pdbx_description
1 polymer ?
#
loop_
_entity_poly.entity_id
_entity_poly.type
_entity_poly.pdbx_seq_one_letter_code
_entity_poly.pdbx_strand_id
1 'polypeptide(L)'
;METVKKIAFGCLKQPIDDVSFNPEQAREWFRRIYFQLPWYEVYNLLQFVLENITTLTSHRWNAKSFTEVANDILAVEMSGYRFIKGEIVPISNSQMKWKSRQLTKQYQRSPVPASMEYAPTL
;
A
#
# COMPACT_ATOMS: atom_id res chain seq x y z
N MET A 1 7.51 -0.43 -19.13
CA MET A 1 8.90 -0.92 -19.13
C MET A 1 9.83 0.04 -18.42
N GLU A 2 9.92 1.29 -18.91
CA GLU A 2 10.64 2.39 -18.28
C GLU A 2 10.41 2.49 -16.77
N THR A 3 9.15 2.35 -16.35
CA THR A 3 8.73 2.40 -14.94
C THR A 3 9.42 1.35 -14.07
N VAL A 4 9.49 0.09 -14.51
CA VAL A 4 10.11 -1.01 -13.74
C VAL A 4 11.62 -0.81 -13.65
N LYS A 5 12.26 -0.36 -14.72
CA LYS A 5 13.69 -0.05 -14.74
C LYS A 5 14.03 1.12 -13.81
N LYS A 6 13.19 2.17 -13.79
CA LYS A 6 13.33 3.30 -12.85
C LYS A 6 13.22 2.86 -11.40
N ILE A 7 12.27 1.96 -11.08
CA ILE A 7 12.13 1.41 -9.73
C ILE A 7 13.32 0.51 -9.38
N ALA A 8 13.75 -0.35 -10.31
CA ALA A 8 14.89 -1.25 -10.11
C ALA A 8 16.17 -0.48 -9.75
N PHE A 9 16.49 0.56 -10.52
CA PHE A 9 17.68 1.37 -10.31
C PHE A 9 17.54 2.32 -9.11
N GLY A 10 16.44 3.09 -9.06
CA GLY A 10 16.29 4.20 -8.12
C GLY A 10 15.91 3.79 -6.70
N CYS A 11 15.24 2.65 -6.53
CA CYS A 11 14.79 2.17 -5.22
C CYS A 11 15.48 0.87 -4.82
N LEU A 12 15.43 -0.15 -5.69
CA LEU A 12 15.86 -1.50 -5.35
C LEU A 12 17.38 -1.70 -5.49
N LYS A 13 18.08 -0.70 -6.06
CA LYS A 13 19.53 -0.71 -6.34
C LYS A 13 19.96 -1.98 -7.10
N GLN A 14 19.10 -2.47 -7.99
CA GLN A 14 19.33 -3.64 -8.83
C GLN A 14 19.88 -3.22 -10.21
N PRO A 15 20.67 -4.08 -10.87
CA PRO A 15 21.11 -3.84 -12.25
C PRO A 15 19.91 -3.68 -13.19
N ILE A 16 19.94 -2.65 -14.04
CA ILE A 16 18.88 -2.41 -15.03
C ILE A 16 18.87 -3.50 -16.11
N ASP A 17 20.03 -4.10 -16.36
CA ASP A 17 20.23 -5.15 -17.37
C ASP A 17 19.49 -6.45 -17.03
N ASP A 18 19.21 -6.69 -15.74
CA ASP A 18 18.43 -7.85 -15.28
C ASP A 18 16.92 -7.69 -15.57
N VAL A 19 16.48 -6.47 -15.89
CA VAL A 19 15.07 -6.19 -16.19
C VAL A 19 14.81 -6.42 -17.67
N SER A 20 14.08 -7.50 -17.97
CA SER A 20 13.66 -7.87 -19.32
C SER A 20 12.98 -6.73 -20.09
N PHE A 21 13.23 -6.70 -21.40
CA PHE A 21 12.54 -5.82 -22.36
C PHE A 21 11.14 -6.30 -22.73
N ASN A 22 10.65 -7.39 -22.14
CA ASN A 22 9.27 -7.80 -22.29
C ASN A 22 8.45 -7.26 -21.09
N PRO A 23 7.36 -6.49 -21.30
CA PRO A 23 6.53 -5.96 -20.21
C PRO A 23 5.97 -7.01 -19.26
N GLU A 24 5.55 -8.17 -19.78
CA GLU A 24 5.05 -9.30 -18.99
C GLU A 24 6.14 -9.82 -18.05
N GLN A 25 7.33 -10.06 -18.60
CA GLN A 25 8.48 -10.57 -17.85
C GLN A 25 9.01 -9.53 -16.84
N ALA A 26 9.03 -8.24 -17.20
CA ALA A 26 9.41 -7.17 -16.29
C ALA A 26 8.43 -7.05 -15.12
N ARG A 27 7.12 -7.22 -15.37
CA ARG A 27 6.10 -7.26 -14.32
C ARG A 27 6.28 -8.47 -13.41
N GLU A 28 6.55 -9.63 -13.98
CA GLU A 28 6.76 -10.86 -13.21
C GLU A 28 8.04 -10.79 -12.37
N TRP A 29 9.11 -10.25 -12.94
CA TRP A 29 10.35 -9.94 -12.23
C TRP A 29 10.07 -9.03 -11.03
N PHE A 30 9.37 -7.91 -11.25
CA PHE A 30 9.05 -6.97 -10.16
C PHE A 30 8.18 -7.62 -9.09
N ARG A 31 7.17 -8.41 -9.48
CA ARG A 31 6.31 -9.15 -8.56
C ARG A 31 7.15 -10.07 -7.66
N ARG A 32 8.05 -10.86 -8.25
CA ARG A 32 8.94 -11.76 -7.50
C ARG A 32 9.78 -10.99 -6.48
N ILE A 33 10.39 -9.88 -6.88
CA ILE A 33 11.22 -9.07 -5.97
C ILE A 33 10.37 -8.45 -4.87
N TYR A 34 9.21 -7.87 -5.21
CA TYR A 34 8.31 -7.24 -4.24
C TYR A 34 7.92 -8.19 -3.09
N PHE A 35 7.57 -9.44 -3.40
CA PHE A 35 7.21 -10.43 -2.38
C PHE A 35 8.40 -10.95 -1.55
N GLN A 36 9.62 -10.65 -1.96
CA GLN A 36 10.84 -10.99 -1.20
C GLN A 36 11.36 -9.82 -0.38
N LEU A 37 10.81 -8.61 -0.55
CA LEU A 37 11.26 -7.44 0.20
C LEU A 37 10.93 -7.57 1.69
N PRO A 38 11.86 -7.18 2.58
CA PRO A 38 11.52 -6.92 3.97
C PRO A 38 10.39 -5.89 4.05
N TRP A 39 9.51 -6.05 5.04
CA TRP A 39 8.34 -5.18 5.21
C TRP A 39 8.70 -3.69 5.25
N TYR A 40 9.85 -3.32 5.80
CA TYR A 40 10.30 -1.93 5.89
C TYR A 40 10.77 -1.36 4.54
N GLU A 41 11.31 -2.19 3.65
CA GLU A 41 11.68 -1.77 2.29
C GLU A 41 10.46 -1.49 1.41
N VAL A 42 9.31 -2.08 1.73
CA VAL A 42 8.04 -1.76 1.06
C VAL A 42 7.67 -0.29 1.29
N TYR A 43 7.96 0.26 2.47
CA TYR A 43 7.72 1.68 2.74
C TYR A 43 8.68 2.60 1.99
N ASN A 44 9.95 2.22 1.85
CA ASN A 44 10.91 2.92 0.99
C ASN A 44 10.43 2.94 -0.46
N LEU A 45 9.91 1.80 -0.95
CA LEU A 45 9.34 1.69 -2.28
C LEU A 45 8.12 2.59 -2.46
N LEU A 46 7.21 2.64 -1.48
CA LEU A 46 6.05 3.53 -1.53
C LEU A 46 6.46 5.01 -1.56
N GLN A 47 7.48 5.40 -0.79
CA GLN A 47 8.06 6.75 -0.82
C GLN A 47 8.64 7.07 -2.19
N PHE A 48 9.43 6.17 -2.77
CA PHE A 48 9.99 6.34 -4.11
C PHE A 48 8.90 6.50 -5.17
N VAL A 49 7.83 5.70 -5.09
CA VAL A 49 6.69 5.79 -6.00
C VAL A 49 6.01 7.15 -5.89
N LEU A 50 5.78 7.67 -4.68
CA LEU A 50 5.19 8.99 -4.46
C LEU A 50 6.02 10.11 -5.09
N GLU A 51 7.34 10.11 -4.87
CA GLU A 51 8.26 11.11 -5.41
C GLU A 51 8.32 11.10 -6.93
N ASN A 52 8.13 9.93 -7.55
CA ASN A 52 8.25 9.74 -8.99
C ASN A 52 6.91 9.51 -9.69
N ILE A 53 5.77 9.67 -9.00
CA ILE A 53 4.46 9.19 -9.46
C ILE A 53 4.05 9.76 -10.82
N THR A 54 4.30 11.04 -11.04
CA THR A 54 3.98 11.72 -12.30
C THR A 54 4.78 11.14 -13.46
N THR A 55 6.07 10.87 -13.24
CA THR A 55 6.95 10.28 -14.25
C THR A 55 6.65 8.79 -14.47
N LEU A 56 6.39 8.02 -13.41
CA LEU A 56 6.12 6.59 -13.47
C LEU A 56 4.80 6.27 -14.19
N THR A 57 3.83 7.18 -14.10
CA THR A 57 2.47 7.01 -14.64
C THR A 57 2.18 7.85 -15.88
N SER A 58 3.19 8.52 -16.43
CA SER A 58 3.04 9.46 -17.56
C SER A 58 1.95 10.50 -17.29
N HIS A 59 2.02 11.16 -16.13
CA HIS A 59 1.12 12.22 -15.65
C HIS A 59 -0.33 11.80 -15.39
N ARG A 60 -0.64 10.50 -15.43
CA ARG A 60 -1.99 9.98 -15.10
C ARG A 60 -2.32 10.10 -13.61
N TRP A 61 -1.29 10.09 -12.77
CA TRP A 61 -1.42 10.26 -11.33
C TRP A 61 -0.57 11.44 -10.85
N ASN A 62 -1.03 12.06 -9.76
CA ASN A 62 -0.28 13.07 -9.05
C ASN A 62 -0.08 12.65 -7.58
N ALA A 63 0.84 13.33 -6.90
CA ALA A 63 1.20 13.01 -5.51
C ALA A 63 0.00 13.07 -4.55
N LYS A 64 -0.92 14.02 -4.76
CA LYS A 64 -2.11 14.18 -3.92
C LYS A 64 -3.05 12.99 -4.03
N SER A 65 -3.46 12.65 -5.26
CA SER A 65 -4.40 11.54 -5.48
C SER A 65 -3.81 10.19 -5.08
N PHE A 66 -2.50 10.00 -5.30
CA PHE A 66 -1.79 8.82 -4.81
C PHE A 66 -1.79 8.74 -3.28
N THR A 67 -1.45 9.86 -2.61
CA THR A 67 -1.40 9.93 -1.14
C THR A 67 -2.75 9.62 -0.50
N GLU A 68 -3.84 10.13 -1.06
CA GLU A 68 -5.20 9.87 -0.58
C GLU A 68 -5.52 8.36 -0.61
N VAL A 69 -5.32 7.71 -1.76
CA VAL A 69 -5.57 6.27 -1.92
C VAL A 69 -4.63 5.43 -1.05
N ALA A 70 -3.34 5.79 -1.01
CA ALA A 70 -2.35 5.07 -0.20
C ALA A 70 -2.69 5.15 1.29
N ASN A 71 -3.08 6.32 1.79
CA ASN A 71 -3.49 6.50 3.19
C ASN A 71 -4.74 5.70 3.54
N ASP A 72 -5.70 5.59 2.62
CA ASP A 72 -6.90 4.77 2.85
C ASP A 72 -6.53 3.29 3.01
N ILE A 73 -5.69 2.76 2.13
CA ILE A 73 -5.20 1.37 2.17
C ILE A 73 -4.39 1.14 3.46
N LEU A 74 -3.39 1.98 3.74
CA LEU A 74 -2.54 1.85 4.92
C LEU A 74 -3.34 1.87 6.23
N ALA A 75 -4.46 2.60 6.25
CA ALA A 75 -5.34 2.68 7.40
C ALA A 75 -6.36 1.53 7.46
N VAL A 76 -6.72 0.90 6.35
CA VAL A 76 -7.52 -0.35 6.32
C VAL A 76 -6.67 -1.52 6.82
N GLU A 77 -5.43 -1.61 6.34
CA GLU A 77 -4.47 -2.67 6.71
C GLU A 77 -3.84 -2.47 8.11
N MET A 78 -4.24 -1.42 8.85
CA MET A 78 -3.70 -1.08 10.18
C MET A 78 -2.16 -1.01 10.21
N SER A 79 -1.53 -0.57 9.12
CA SER A 79 -0.08 -0.60 8.92
C SER A 79 0.74 0.19 9.95
N GLY A 80 0.11 1.10 10.69
CA GLY A 80 0.81 2.00 11.62
C GLY A 80 1.60 3.10 10.91
N TYR A 81 1.45 3.27 9.59
CA TYR A 81 2.07 4.34 8.80
C TYR A 81 1.03 5.15 8.02
N ARG A 82 1.39 6.38 7.66
CA ARG A 82 0.64 7.21 6.71
C ARG A 82 1.55 8.23 6.05
N PHE A 83 1.13 8.76 4.92
CA PHE A 83 1.74 9.91 4.27
C PHE A 83 1.24 11.22 4.86
N ILE A 84 2.17 12.10 5.25
CA ILE A 84 1.92 13.50 5.63
C ILE A 84 2.92 14.39 4.87
N LYS A 85 2.43 15.43 4.21
CA LYS A 85 3.28 16.42 3.50
C LYS A 85 4.30 15.81 2.52
N GLY A 86 3.98 14.65 1.94
CA GLY A 86 4.86 13.98 0.98
C GLY A 86 5.81 12.94 1.58
N GLU A 87 5.75 12.69 2.88
CA GLU A 87 6.61 11.71 3.57
C GLU A 87 5.79 10.65 4.28
N ILE A 88 6.27 9.40 4.23
CA ILE A 88 5.71 8.32 5.04
C ILE A 88 6.19 8.43 6.48
N VAL A 89 5.25 8.51 7.42
CA VAL A 89 5.52 8.68 8.85
C VAL A 89 4.78 7.63 9.67
N PRO A 90 5.40 7.12 10.76
CA PRO A 90 4.71 6.24 11.69
C PRO A 90 3.61 7.01 12.43
N ILE A 91 2.45 6.39 12.58
CA ILE A 91 1.34 6.90 13.37
C ILE A 91 1.67 6.59 14.83
N SER A 92 2.23 7.57 15.56
CA SER A 92 2.41 7.42 17.00
C SER A 92 1.05 7.23 17.70
N ASN A 93 1.05 6.35 18.71
CA ASN A 93 -0.09 5.67 19.36
C ASN A 93 -1.32 6.51 19.79
N SER A 94 -1.31 7.83 19.69
CA SER A 94 -2.44 8.69 20.04
C SER A 94 -3.52 8.75 18.96
N GLN A 95 -3.20 8.50 17.68
CA GLN A 95 -4.15 8.60 16.57
C GLN A 95 -4.75 7.27 16.09
N MET A 96 -4.26 6.11 16.53
CA MET A 96 -4.81 4.80 16.15
C MET A 96 -6.18 4.50 16.79
N LYS A 97 -6.61 5.31 17.77
CA LYS A 97 -7.87 5.11 18.54
C LYS A 97 -9.15 5.50 17.78
N TRP A 98 -9.05 6.24 16.67
CA TRP A 98 -10.22 6.86 16.05
C TRP A 98 -10.90 5.97 15.01
N LYS A 99 -10.16 5.19 14.21
CA LYS A 99 -10.74 4.33 13.16
C LYS A 99 -11.39 3.05 13.73
N SER A 100 -10.78 2.47 14.77
CA SER A 100 -11.32 1.32 15.52
C SER A 100 -12.64 1.64 16.24
N ARG A 101 -12.83 2.89 16.71
CA ARG A 101 -14.10 3.36 17.29
C ARG A 101 -15.22 3.58 16.26
N GLN A 102 -14.87 3.83 14.99
CA GLN A 102 -15.87 4.02 13.93
C GLN A 102 -16.34 2.68 13.37
N LEU A 103 -15.43 1.72 13.17
CA LEU A 103 -15.77 0.35 12.75
C LEU A 103 -16.68 -0.35 13.76
N THR A 104 -16.40 -0.22 15.06
CA THR A 104 -17.24 -0.78 16.12
C THR A 104 -18.64 -0.15 16.18
N LYS A 105 -18.75 1.18 15.95
CA LYS A 105 -20.05 1.87 15.85
C LYS A 105 -20.85 1.49 14.61
N GLN A 106 -20.18 1.20 13.49
CA GLN A 106 -20.83 0.78 12.25
C GLN A 106 -21.32 -0.67 12.34
N TYR A 107 -20.56 -1.57 12.97
CA TYR A 107 -20.96 -2.95 13.20
C TYR A 107 -22.12 -3.08 14.22
N GLN A 108 -22.17 -2.20 15.22
CA GLN A 108 -23.29 -2.14 16.18
C GLN A 108 -24.60 -1.59 15.59
N ARG A 109 -24.59 -1.01 14.38
CA ARG A 109 -25.77 -0.43 13.72
C ARG A 109 -26.40 -1.34 12.66
N SER A 110 -25.76 -2.45 12.30
CA SER A 110 -26.39 -3.51 11.52
C SER A 110 -27.12 -4.45 12.47
N PRO A 111 -28.45 -4.62 12.39
CA PRO A 111 -29.09 -5.69 13.14
C PRO A 111 -28.53 -7.01 12.64
N VAL A 112 -28.02 -7.83 13.55
CA VAL A 112 -27.67 -9.22 13.26
C VAL A 112 -28.91 -9.85 12.63
N PRO A 113 -28.85 -10.39 11.40
CA PRO A 113 -29.99 -11.12 10.86
C PRO A 113 -30.32 -12.26 11.80
N ALA A 114 -31.58 -12.36 12.23
CA ALA A 114 -32.09 -13.33 13.20
C ALA A 114 -31.94 -14.81 12.76
N SER A 115 -31.30 -15.09 11.62
CA SER A 115 -31.01 -16.44 11.12
C SER A 115 -29.68 -17.02 11.63
N MET A 116 -28.97 -16.33 12.54
CA MET A 116 -27.81 -16.85 13.25
C MET A 116 -28.12 -17.06 14.74
N GLU A 117 -29.29 -17.61 15.04
CA GLU A 117 -29.51 -18.29 16.33
C GLU A 117 -28.77 -19.63 16.30
N TYR A 118 -27.68 -19.68 17.07
CA TYR A 118 -27.03 -20.83 17.66
C TYR A 118 -27.67 -22.20 17.33
N ALA A 119 -26.98 -23.00 16.51
CA ALA A 119 -27.08 -24.43 16.67
C ALA A 119 -26.33 -24.79 17.97
N PRO A 120 -26.99 -25.36 18.99
CA PRO A 120 -26.29 -25.87 20.16
C PRO A 120 -25.39 -27.01 19.72
N THR A 121 -24.10 -26.90 20.01
CA THR A 121 -23.14 -28.00 19.96
C THR A 121 -23.62 -29.11 20.89
N LEU A 122 -23.89 -30.29 20.33
CA LEU A 122 -23.88 -31.56 21.06
C LEU A 122 -22.44 -31.95 21.38
#